data_AF-A0A5C4N6B5-F1
#
_entry.id   AF-A0A5C4N6B5-F1
#
_cell.length_a   1.000
_cell.length_b   1.000
_cell.length_c   1.000
_cell.angle_alpha   90.00
_cell.angle_beta   90.00
_cell.angle_gamma   90.00
#
_symmetry.space_group_name_H-M   'P 1'
#
loop_
_entity.id
_entity.type
_entity.pdbx_description
1 polymer ?
#
loop_
_entity_poly.entity_id
_entity_poly.type
_entity_poly.pdbx_seq_one_letter_code
_entity_poly.pdbx_strand_id
1 'polypeptide(L)'
;MRHALLVLVVLAGPALAENAATLSDCTVTQVAADRSLASCQVTNNSDRAIVSLQYAYRAVEEGRTTLWLERGYGEAERPPVEFILGRIEPGETAQVSLRVAPLPHGADPESVRYEFELLDARDVSSQPIVIGEQ
;
A
#
# COMPACT_ATOMS: atom_id res chain seq x y z
N MET A 1 46.50 41.28 -5.94
CA MET A 1 45.52 40.43 -6.64
C MET A 1 45.43 39.09 -5.91
N ARG A 2 44.37 38.84 -5.15
CA ARG A 2 44.12 37.57 -4.46
C ARG A 2 42.69 37.16 -4.79
N HIS A 3 42.55 36.20 -5.68
CA HIS A 3 41.26 35.59 -6.01
C HIS A 3 41.00 34.53 -4.94
N ALA A 4 40.04 34.77 -4.06
CA ALA A 4 39.53 33.75 -3.16
C ALA A 4 38.56 32.86 -3.95
N LEU A 5 38.97 31.62 -4.18
CA LEU A 5 38.14 30.58 -4.79
C LEU A 5 37.13 30.12 -3.74
N LEU A 6 35.86 30.50 -3.91
CA LEU A 6 34.77 30.02 -3.06
C LEU A 6 34.33 28.65 -3.59
N VAL A 7 34.71 27.58 -2.90
CA VAL A 7 34.24 26.22 -3.21
C VAL A 7 32.86 26.08 -2.56
N LEU A 8 31.81 26.12 -3.38
CA LEU A 8 30.44 25.81 -2.96
C LEU A 8 30.33 24.27 -2.83
N VAL A 9 30.48 23.75 -1.61
CA VAL A 9 30.14 22.35 -1.32
C VAL A 9 28.62 22.28 -1.19
N VAL A 10 27.95 21.88 -2.27
CA VAL A 10 26.53 21.48 -2.21
C VAL A 10 26.49 20.15 -1.47
N LEU A 11 26.23 20.21 -0.16
CA LEU A 11 25.83 19.06 0.63
C LEU A 11 24.48 18.60 0.06
N ALA A 12 24.49 17.53 -0.74
CA ALA A 12 23.28 16.76 -1.00
C ALA A 12 22.74 16.33 0.37
N GLY A 13 21.66 17.00 0.81
CA GLY A 13 20.96 16.61 2.02
C GLY A 13 20.50 15.15 1.88
N PRO A 14 20.33 14.42 2.99
CA PRO A 14 19.69 13.11 2.93
C PRO A 14 18.32 13.34 2.31
N ALA A 15 18.08 12.76 1.14
CA ALA A 15 16.74 12.63 0.62
C ALA A 15 15.94 11.98 1.75
N LEU A 16 14.96 12.71 2.28
CA LEU A 16 13.96 12.13 3.16
C LEU A 16 13.50 10.86 2.46
N ALA A 17 13.47 9.73 3.17
CA ALA A 17 13.05 8.47 2.59
C ALA A 17 11.56 8.61 2.19
N GLU A 18 11.33 9.15 1.00
CA GLU A 18 10.02 9.17 0.38
C GLU A 18 9.64 7.71 0.16
N ASN A 19 8.45 7.33 0.62
CA ASN A 19 7.96 5.96 0.51
C ASN A 19 8.04 5.53 -0.95
N ALA A 20 8.91 4.56 -1.25
CA ALA A 20 9.22 4.16 -2.62
C ALA A 20 8.01 3.49 -3.32
N ALA A 21 6.99 3.11 -2.54
CA ALA A 21 5.66 2.82 -3.02
C ALA A 21 4.63 3.36 -2.02
N THR A 22 3.51 3.88 -2.52
CA THR A 22 2.39 4.35 -1.69
C THR A 22 1.09 3.72 -2.15
N LEU A 23 0.19 3.46 -1.19
CA LEU A 23 -1.17 2.98 -1.43
C LEU A 23 -2.16 4.06 -0.99
N SER A 24 -3.07 4.46 -1.86
CA SER A 24 -4.03 5.54 -1.62
C SER A 24 -5.38 5.29 -2.29
N ASP A 25 -6.36 6.15 -2.02
CA ASP A 25 -7.67 6.20 -2.69
C ASP A 25 -8.40 4.85 -2.76
N CYS A 26 -8.29 4.06 -1.70
CA CYS A 26 -8.92 2.75 -1.59
C CYS A 26 -10.43 2.85 -1.42
N THR A 27 -11.18 2.32 -2.38
CA THR A 27 -12.65 2.17 -2.32
C THR A 27 -13.03 0.70 -2.26
N VAL A 28 -13.78 0.29 -1.24
CA VAL A 28 -14.25 -1.10 -1.10
C VAL A 28 -15.62 -1.27 -1.74
N THR A 29 -15.74 -2.26 -2.62
CA THR A 29 -16.98 -2.64 -3.28
C THR A 29 -17.31 -4.09 -2.96
N GLN A 30 -18.54 -4.33 -2.52
CA GLN A 30 -19.06 -5.69 -2.38
C GLN A 30 -19.41 -6.24 -3.77
N VAL A 31 -18.70 -7.29 -4.18
CA VAL A 31 -18.85 -7.91 -5.50
C VAL A 31 -19.77 -9.13 -5.44
N ALA A 32 -19.86 -9.78 -4.29
CA ALA A 32 -20.81 -10.83 -3.96
C ALA A 32 -21.05 -10.89 -2.44
N ALA A 33 -22.01 -11.71 -2.00
CA ALA A 33 -22.35 -11.88 -0.58
C ALA A 33 -21.13 -12.26 0.29
N ASP A 34 -20.19 -12.99 -0.28
CA ASP A 34 -18.98 -13.50 0.35
C ASP A 34 -17.69 -12.91 -0.26
N ARG A 35 -17.78 -11.82 -1.03
CA ARG A 35 -16.61 -11.27 -1.72
C ARG A 35 -16.63 -9.76 -1.79
N SER A 36 -15.63 -9.15 -1.17
CA SER A 36 -15.34 -7.72 -1.25
C SER A 36 -13.99 -7.50 -1.94
N LEU A 37 -13.91 -6.46 -2.77
CA LEU A 37 -12.66 -6.00 -3.37
C LEU A 37 -12.44 -4.54 -3.01
N ALA A 38 -11.20 -4.17 -2.71
CA ALA A 38 -10.79 -2.78 -2.65
C ALA A 38 -10.14 -2.41 -3.98
N SER A 39 -10.59 -1.31 -4.58
CA SER A 39 -9.87 -0.67 -5.67
C SER A 39 -9.02 0.45 -5.10
N CYS A 40 -7.70 0.32 -5.15
CA CYS A 40 -6.75 1.29 -4.61
C CYS A 40 -5.84 1.83 -5.71
N GLN A 41 -5.32 3.04 -5.54
CA GLN A 41 -4.20 3.55 -6.32
C GLN A 41 -2.88 3.16 -5.68
N VAL A 42 -1.94 2.71 -6.51
CA VAL A 42 -0.56 2.45 -6.10
C VAL A 42 0.34 3.33 -6.93
N THR A 43 1.10 4.18 -6.26
CA THR A 43 2.11 5.04 -6.89
C THR A 43 3.49 4.47 -6.62
N ASN A 44 4.27 4.27 -7.69
CA ASN A 44 5.66 3.83 -7.61
C ASN A 44 6.60 5.03 -7.64
N ASN A 45 7.14 5.39 -6.47
CA ASN A 45 8.12 6.46 -6.34
C ASN A 45 9.57 5.93 -6.37
N SER A 46 9.75 4.63 -6.59
CA SER A 46 11.05 3.98 -6.67
C SER A 46 11.66 4.09 -8.07
N ASP A 47 12.92 3.70 -8.19
CA ASP A 47 13.64 3.55 -9.46
C ASP A 47 13.47 2.17 -10.11
N ARG A 48 12.62 1.30 -9.55
CA ARG A 48 12.39 -0.08 -10.01
C ARG A 48 10.91 -0.35 -10.23
N ALA A 49 10.60 -1.22 -11.19
CA ALA A 49 9.21 -1.62 -11.44
C ALA A 49 8.68 -2.51 -10.30
N ILE A 50 7.45 -2.26 -9.85
CA ILE A 50 6.76 -3.08 -8.84
C ILE A 50 5.94 -4.18 -9.52
N VAL A 51 6.03 -5.42 -9.03
CA VAL A 51 5.23 -6.57 -9.54
C VAL A 51 4.38 -7.26 -8.46
N SER A 52 4.68 -7.00 -7.18
CA SER A 52 3.96 -7.60 -6.07
C SER A 52 3.86 -6.63 -4.92
N LEU A 53 2.73 -6.68 -4.21
CA LEU A 53 2.42 -5.88 -3.05
C LEU A 53 2.03 -6.81 -1.90
N GLN A 54 2.50 -6.50 -0.70
CA GLN A 54 1.94 -7.04 0.52
C GLN A 54 1.24 -5.91 1.26
N TYR A 55 0.02 -6.15 1.73
CA TYR A 55 -0.79 -5.13 2.38
C TYR A 55 -1.50 -5.71 3.61
N ALA A 56 -1.87 -4.82 4.51
CA ALA A 56 -2.85 -5.07 5.55
C ALA A 56 -4.01 -4.11 5.39
N TYR A 57 -5.14 -4.45 6.00
CA TYR A 57 -6.23 -3.52 6.17
C TYR A 57 -6.95 -3.77 7.49
N ARG A 58 -7.68 -2.76 7.95
CA ARG A 58 -8.56 -2.82 9.12
C ARG A 58 -9.90 -2.25 8.73
N ALA A 59 -10.98 -2.98 9.02
CA ALA A 59 -12.32 -2.42 9.02
C ALA A 59 -12.59 -1.78 10.39
N VAL A 60 -13.17 -0.58 10.39
CA VAL A 60 -13.47 0.24 11.57
C VAL A 60 -14.92 0.69 11.48
N GLU A 61 -15.73 0.38 12.50
CA GLU A 61 -17.12 0.83 12.62
C GLU A 61 -17.21 1.84 13.78
N GLU A 62 -17.80 3.01 13.56
CA GLU A 62 -17.96 3.99 14.63
C GLU A 62 -18.97 3.50 15.69
N GLY A 63 -18.63 3.65 16.98
CA GLY A 63 -19.51 3.25 18.10
C GLY A 63 -19.42 1.78 18.51
N ARG A 64 -18.73 0.93 17.73
CA ARG A 64 -18.29 -0.41 18.12
C ARG A 64 -16.81 -0.54 17.78
N THR A 65 -15.92 -0.48 18.78
CA THR A 65 -14.50 -0.82 18.57
C THR A 65 -14.34 -2.33 18.42
N THR A 66 -14.95 -2.90 17.37
CA THR A 66 -14.60 -4.24 16.92
C THR A 66 -13.44 -4.05 15.96
N LEU A 67 -12.25 -4.43 16.40
CA LEU A 67 -11.13 -4.68 15.48
C LEU A 67 -11.56 -5.86 14.62
N TRP A 68 -12.11 -5.58 13.44
CA TRP A 68 -12.42 -6.58 12.43
C TRP A 68 -11.10 -7.02 11.78
N LEU A 69 -10.29 -7.73 12.56
CA LEU A 69 -9.03 -8.33 12.14
C LEU A 69 -9.35 -9.65 11.45
N GLU A 70 -9.99 -9.61 10.29
CA GLU A 70 -9.89 -10.73 9.38
C GLU A 70 -8.53 -10.65 8.70
N ARG A 71 -7.50 -11.18 9.40
CA ARG A 71 -6.27 -11.64 8.75
C ARG A 71 -6.74 -12.43 7.53
N GLY A 72 -6.40 -11.93 6.34
CA GLY A 72 -7.05 -12.29 5.08
C GLY A 72 -7.31 -13.79 4.98
N TYR A 73 -8.53 -14.15 4.60
CA TYR A 73 -8.96 -15.47 4.12
C TYR A 73 -7.97 -16.62 4.33
N GLY A 74 -8.18 -17.38 5.41
CA GLY A 74 -7.68 -18.74 5.58
C GLY A 74 -6.39 -18.86 6.39
N GLU A 75 -6.54 -19.15 7.68
CA GLU A 75 -5.62 -19.93 8.55
C GLU A 75 -4.10 -19.65 8.57
N ALA A 76 -3.58 -18.63 7.88
CA ALA A 76 -2.17 -18.27 7.95
C ALA A 76 -2.01 -16.89 8.57
N GLU A 77 -1.14 -16.81 9.57
CA GLU A 77 -0.77 -15.59 10.30
C GLU A 77 -0.05 -14.52 9.45
N ARG A 78 -0.22 -14.53 8.12
CA ARG A 78 0.54 -13.70 7.19
C ARG A 78 -0.37 -12.71 6.45
N PRO A 79 0.07 -11.44 6.27
CA PRO A 79 -0.67 -10.47 5.49
C PRO A 79 -0.84 -10.93 4.03
N PRO A 80 -1.98 -10.64 3.38
CA PRO A 80 -2.22 -11.00 1.99
C PRO A 80 -1.14 -10.40 1.07
N VAL A 81 -0.69 -11.23 0.13
CA VAL A 81 0.20 -10.83 -0.96
C VAL A 81 -0.62 -10.78 -2.23
N GLU A 82 -0.70 -9.60 -2.86
CA GLU A 82 -1.28 -9.46 -4.19
C GLU A 82 -0.17 -9.46 -5.24
N PHE A 83 -0.40 -10.24 -6.30
CA PHE A 83 0.41 -10.16 -7.51
C PHE A 83 -0.30 -9.23 -8.47
N ILE A 84 0.39 -8.15 -8.88
CA ILE A 84 -0.15 -7.23 -9.87
C ILE A 84 -0.08 -7.95 -11.22
N LEU A 85 -1.19 -7.99 -11.95
CA LEU A 85 -1.20 -8.50 -13.33
C LEU A 85 -0.46 -7.50 -14.23
N GLY A 86 0.86 -7.61 -14.28
CA GLY A 86 1.75 -6.70 -15.01
C GLY A 86 2.89 -6.18 -14.13
N ARG A 87 3.21 -4.90 -14.29
CA ARG A 87 4.15 -4.16 -13.45
C ARG A 87 3.77 -2.68 -13.40
N ILE A 88 4.10 -2.01 -12.31
CA ILE A 88 3.94 -0.57 -12.15
C ILE A 88 5.34 0.04 -12.33
N GLU A 89 5.56 0.77 -13.42
CA GLU A 89 6.87 1.34 -13.76
C GLU A 89 7.23 2.51 -12.82
N PRO A 90 8.52 2.89 -12.72
CA PRO A 90 8.95 4.07 -11.98
C PRO A 90 8.16 5.34 -12.36
N GLY A 91 7.61 6.03 -11.37
CA GLY A 91 6.80 7.25 -11.56
C GLY A 91 5.34 6.99 -11.99
N GLU A 92 4.93 5.73 -12.16
CA GLU A 92 3.56 5.38 -12.54
C GLU A 92 2.63 5.33 -11.32
N THR A 93 1.36 5.69 -11.54
CA THR A 93 0.25 5.37 -10.64
C THR A 93 -0.71 4.44 -11.35
N ALA A 94 -0.98 3.29 -10.75
CA ALA A 94 -1.86 2.27 -11.30
C ALA A 94 -2.99 1.93 -10.34
N GLN A 95 -4.16 1.59 -10.89
CA GLN A 95 -5.27 1.08 -10.11
C GLN A 95 -5.11 -0.43 -9.91
N VAL A 96 -5.11 -0.88 -8.65
CA VAL A 96 -5.00 -2.29 -8.27
C VAL A 96 -6.25 -2.74 -7.52
N SER A 97 -6.61 -4.01 -7.70
CA SER A 97 -7.70 -4.65 -6.97
C SER A 97 -7.12 -5.51 -5.85
N LEU A 98 -7.40 -5.15 -4.61
CA LEU A 98 -6.99 -5.89 -3.42
C LEU A 98 -8.17 -6.69 -2.88
N ARG A 99 -7.89 -7.87 -2.33
CA ARG A 99 -8.89 -8.72 -1.70
C ARG A 99 -9.20 -8.24 -0.30
N VAL A 100 -10.48 -8.12 -0.01
CA VAL A 100 -10.98 -7.76 1.33
C VAL A 100 -11.92 -8.87 1.76
N ALA A 101 -11.83 -9.24 3.02
CA ALA A 101 -12.72 -10.24 3.59
C ALA A 101 -14.14 -9.68 3.71
N PRO A 102 -15.18 -10.52 3.58
CA PRO A 102 -16.56 -10.09 3.63
C PRO A 102 -16.88 -9.55 5.02
N LEU A 103 -17.79 -8.58 5.07
CA LEU A 103 -18.30 -8.12 6.34
C LEU A 103 -19.12 -9.24 7.03
N PRO A 104 -19.01 -9.40 8.36
CA PRO A 104 -19.85 -10.32 9.11
C PRO A 104 -21.34 -10.01 8.96
N HIS A 105 -22.16 -11.04 9.15
CA HIS A 105 -23.61 -10.88 9.05
C HIS A 105 -24.14 -9.85 10.05
N GLY A 106 -24.89 -8.85 9.56
CA GLY A 106 -25.47 -7.78 10.37
C GLY A 106 -24.58 -6.54 10.54
N ALA A 107 -23.38 -6.51 9.96
CA ALA A 107 -22.63 -5.26 9.79
C ALA A 107 -23.32 -4.39 8.74
N ASP A 108 -23.37 -3.08 8.99
CA ASP A 108 -23.83 -2.10 8.03
C ASP A 108 -22.64 -1.68 7.14
N PRO A 109 -22.64 -1.99 5.82
CA PRO A 109 -21.53 -1.63 4.95
C PRO A 109 -21.28 -0.12 4.86
N GLU A 110 -22.30 0.72 5.11
CA GLU A 110 -22.18 2.18 5.04
C GLU A 110 -21.54 2.77 6.31
N SER A 111 -21.56 2.04 7.44
CA SER A 111 -20.95 2.47 8.71
C SER A 111 -19.48 2.07 8.85
N VAL A 112 -18.98 1.19 7.97
CA VAL A 112 -17.62 0.63 8.05
C VAL A 112 -16.66 1.41 7.16
N ARG A 113 -15.63 1.98 7.79
CA ARG A 113 -14.46 2.55 7.13
C ARG A 113 -13.33 1.53 7.05
N TYR A 114 -12.61 1.52 5.94
CA TYR A 114 -11.44 0.66 5.77
C TYR A 114 -10.16 1.49 5.77
N GLU A 115 -9.18 1.05 6.55
CA GLU A 115 -7.81 1.60 6.57
C GLU A 115 -6.89 0.59 5.93
N PHE A 116 -6.12 0.99 4.92
CA PHE A 116 -5.16 0.14 4.23
C PHE A 116 -3.73 0.57 4.54
N GLU A 117 -2.85 -0.41 4.61
CA GLU A 117 -1.43 -0.21 4.86
C GLU A 117 -0.65 -1.06 3.87
N LEU A 118 0.31 -0.44 3.18
CA LEU A 118 1.25 -1.15 2.33
C LEU A 118 2.43 -1.61 3.19
N LEU A 119 2.66 -2.92 3.23
CA LEU A 119 3.67 -3.55 4.09
C LEU A 119 4.96 -3.88 3.34
N ASP A 120 4.86 -4.28 2.08
CA ASP A 120 5.98 -4.63 1.22
C ASP A 120 5.62 -4.38 -0.24
N ALA A 121 6.61 -4.07 -1.06
CA ALA A 121 6.51 -3.97 -2.50
C ALA A 121 7.75 -4.62 -3.09
N ARG A 122 7.60 -5.43 -4.14
CA ARG A 122 8.73 -6.17 -4.71
C ARG A 122 8.89 -5.92 -6.19
N ASP A 123 10.14 -5.93 -6.63
CA ASP A 123 10.49 -5.84 -8.04
C ASP A 123 10.42 -7.20 -8.76
N VAL A 124 10.70 -7.18 -10.07
CA VAL A 124 10.73 -8.37 -10.94
C VAL A 124 11.72 -9.45 -10.47
N SER A 125 12.72 -9.09 -9.66
CA SER A 125 13.72 -10.00 -9.08
C SER A 125 13.30 -10.48 -7.68
N SER A 126 12.06 -10.21 -7.27
CA SER A 126 11.53 -10.49 -5.93
C SER A 126 12.28 -9.79 -4.80
N GLN A 127 13.03 -8.73 -5.12
CA GLN A 127 13.71 -7.93 -4.10
C GLN A 127 12.77 -6.89 -3.52
N PRO A 128 12.83 -6.64 -2.20
CA PRO A 128 12.02 -5.61 -1.57
C PRO A 128 12.40 -4.23 -2.09
N ILE A 129 11.38 -3.40 -2.29
CA ILE A 129 11.44 -1.98 -2.55
C ILE A 129 11.23 -1.31 -1.21
N VAL A 130 12.16 -0.43 -0.82
CA VAL A 130 12.18 0.16 0.53
C VAL A 130 10.97 1.08 0.69
N ILE A 131 9.96 0.59 1.39
CA ILE A 131 8.84 1.41 1.85
C ILE A 131 9.32 2.04 3.17
N GLY A 132 9.24 3.36 3.29
CA GLY A 132 9.63 4.03 4.52
C GLY A 132 8.75 3.60 5.68
N GLU A 133 9.27 3.70 6.90
CA GLU A 133 8.44 3.60 8.10
C GLU A 133 7.52 4.82 8.13
N GLN A 134 6.20 4.60 8.11
CA GLN A 134 5.19 5.66 8.24
C GLN A 134 5.15 6.21 9.68
#